data_AF-A0A9C8XFR8-F1
#
_entry.id   AF-A0A9C8XFR8-F1
#
_cell.length_a   1.000
_cell.length_b   1.000
_cell.length_c   1.000
_cell.angle_alpha   90.00
_cell.angle_beta   90.00
_cell.angle_gamma   90.00
#
_symmetry.space_group_name_H-M   'P 1'
#
loop_
_entity.id
_entity.type
_entity.pdbx_description
1 polymer ?
#
loop_
_entity_poly.entity_id
_entity_poly.type
_entity_poly.pdbx_seq_one_letter_code
_entity_poly.pdbx_strand_id
1 'polypeptide(L)'
;SPLFLDTNDKVSHNQYRAFATAEWDITDSNMLNFGALLEKHDFGETALSPRISFSHAFTPQQKLRIGVSQALRGPFIFEAYGKKVYRQDLTTGGLPLPVPPYPYNSLYEQVLQGNRDLKNEKIISREIAYFGEFLNSALLFNGRIFYDTISNYIDTLREPAPPEDNVNDVLGDPSSPNTMLVFRNPINSTTKGIEAELDYHIDPSLRLIASGAVISIDSNSDATSRSAPHHSYSFLLNKQFRGTYSTSLGYYFVENFKWMDARGTKDYKILDFRISRSFRSSWSNGSISLVLKNLLDDYSDYNAQPRNSTAPQVIQSTLGYIDFRMNF
;
A
#
# COMPACT_ATOMS: atom_id res chain seq x y z
N SER A 1 -14.35 15.35 -15.86
CA SER A 1 -13.30 14.89 -16.80
C SER A 1 -14.00 14.11 -17.88
N PRO A 2 -14.05 14.60 -19.12
CA PRO A 2 -14.89 14.01 -20.17
C PRO A 2 -14.53 12.56 -20.49
N LEU A 3 -13.24 12.20 -20.39
CA LEU A 3 -12.78 10.85 -20.66
C LEU A 3 -13.14 9.84 -19.56
N PHE A 4 -13.10 10.27 -18.30
CA PHE A 4 -13.18 9.36 -17.13
C PHE A 4 -14.51 9.41 -16.39
N LEU A 5 -15.26 10.49 -16.52
CA LEU A 5 -16.56 10.69 -15.87
C LEU A 5 -17.70 10.86 -16.88
N ASP A 6 -17.38 10.78 -18.18
CA ASP A 6 -18.31 11.05 -19.28
C ASP A 6 -19.07 12.40 -19.16
N THR A 7 -18.42 13.39 -18.55
CA THR A 7 -19.01 14.73 -18.37
C THR A 7 -17.96 15.83 -18.29
N ASN A 8 -18.35 17.01 -18.80
CA ASN A 8 -17.66 18.28 -18.61
C ASN A 8 -18.01 18.95 -17.27
N ASP A 9 -19.06 18.50 -16.61
CA ASP A 9 -19.53 19.08 -15.36
C ASP A 9 -18.57 18.79 -14.21
N LYS A 10 -18.58 19.70 -13.23
CA LYS A 10 -17.85 19.51 -11.98
C LYS A 10 -18.58 18.50 -11.10
N VAL A 11 -17.92 17.39 -10.80
CA VAL A 11 -18.38 16.45 -9.78
C VAL A 11 -17.68 16.78 -8.45
N SER A 12 -18.46 16.95 -7.39
CA SER A 12 -17.97 17.25 -6.04
C SER A 12 -18.29 16.13 -5.06
N HIS A 13 -17.47 16.00 -4.02
CA HIS A 13 -17.67 15.10 -2.89
C HIS A 13 -17.40 15.85 -1.60
N ASN A 14 -18.41 15.93 -0.74
CA ASN A 14 -18.32 16.52 0.58
C ASN A 14 -18.30 15.42 1.64
N GLN A 15 -17.50 15.65 2.67
CA GLN A 15 -17.36 14.75 3.82
C GLN A 15 -17.26 15.56 5.10
N TYR A 16 -18.10 15.19 6.07
CA TYR A 16 -18.14 15.78 7.41
C TYR A 16 -17.66 14.74 8.41
N ARG A 17 -16.79 15.15 9.35
CA ARG A 17 -16.14 14.25 10.31
C ARG A 17 -16.19 14.87 11.69
N ALA A 18 -16.57 14.06 12.68
CA ALA A 18 -16.48 14.39 14.09
C ALA A 18 -15.77 13.23 14.80
N PHE A 19 -14.80 13.53 15.67
CA PHE A 19 -14.06 12.51 16.39
C PHE A 19 -13.88 12.89 17.86
N ALA A 20 -13.75 11.87 18.69
CA ALA A 20 -13.42 12.01 20.09
C ALA A 20 -12.46 10.89 20.52
N THR A 21 -11.56 11.21 21.43
CA THR A 21 -10.64 10.25 22.05
C THR A 21 -10.59 10.51 23.54
N ALA A 22 -10.54 9.45 24.32
CA ALA A 22 -10.42 9.52 25.77
C ALA A 22 -9.39 8.50 26.25
N GLU A 23 -8.53 8.94 27.16
CA GLU A 23 -7.59 8.10 27.87
C GLU A 23 -7.98 8.08 29.34
N TRP A 24 -7.92 6.90 29.95
CA TRP A 24 -8.24 6.70 31.35
C TRP A 24 -7.19 5.84 32.02
N ASP A 25 -6.38 6.46 32.88
CA ASP A 25 -5.50 5.77 33.81
C ASP A 25 -6.34 5.17 34.95
N ILE A 26 -6.61 3.87 34.87
CA ILE A 26 -7.34 3.13 35.90
C ILE A 26 -6.46 3.02 37.17
N THR A 27 -5.16 2.79 36.95
CA THR A 27 -4.09 2.73 37.97
C THR A 27 -2.75 3.12 37.30
N ASP A 28 -1.68 3.28 38.07
CA ASP A 28 -0.33 3.54 37.53
C ASP A 28 0.18 2.49 36.51
N SER A 29 -0.38 1.27 36.54
CA SER A 29 -0.02 0.16 35.64
C SER A 29 -1.08 -0.17 34.59
N ASN A 30 -2.27 0.45 34.61
CA ASN A 30 -3.40 0.05 33.77
C ASN A 30 -4.03 1.27 33.13
N MET A 31 -4.06 1.29 31.81
CA MET A 31 -4.58 2.40 31.02
C MET A 31 -5.56 1.89 29.97
N LEU A 32 -6.67 2.60 29.83
CA LEU A 32 -7.69 2.33 28.83
C LEU A 32 -7.77 3.50 27.84
N ASN A 33 -7.80 3.18 26.57
CA ASN A 33 -7.78 4.13 25.47
C ASN A 33 -9.01 3.90 24.60
N PHE A 34 -9.83 4.93 24.43
CA PHE A 34 -11.03 4.89 23.61
C PHE A 34 -10.95 5.94 22.52
N GLY A 35 -11.54 5.64 21.37
CA GLY A 35 -11.79 6.65 20.35
C GLY A 35 -12.95 6.27 19.45
N ALA A 36 -13.58 7.27 18.87
CA ALA A 36 -14.60 7.09 17.86
C ALA A 36 -14.50 8.20 16.82
N LEU A 37 -14.74 7.84 15.57
CA LEU A 37 -14.86 8.75 14.45
C LEU A 37 -16.21 8.53 13.79
N LEU A 38 -17.01 9.58 13.69
CA LEU A 38 -18.27 9.62 12.98
C LEU A 38 -18.09 10.40 11.68
N GLU A 39 -18.48 9.81 10.56
CA GLU A 39 -18.31 10.39 9.24
C GLU A 39 -19.61 10.35 8.45
N LYS A 40 -19.90 11.42 7.71
CA LYS A 40 -21.00 11.48 6.76
C LYS A 40 -20.47 12.01 5.44
N HIS A 41 -20.76 11.32 4.35
CA HIS A 41 -20.38 11.75 3.01
C HIS A 41 -21.56 11.68 2.05
N ASP A 42 -21.44 12.34 0.90
CA ASP A 42 -22.52 12.53 -0.08
C ASP A 42 -23.03 11.22 -0.71
N PHE A 43 -22.20 10.18 -0.69
CA PHE A 43 -22.44 8.92 -1.41
C PHE A 43 -22.79 7.74 -0.49
N GLY A 44 -23.03 7.98 0.79
CA GLY A 44 -23.24 6.88 1.72
C GLY A 44 -23.93 7.26 3.02
N GLU A 45 -24.13 6.23 3.84
CA GLU A 45 -24.68 6.37 5.18
C GLU A 45 -23.66 6.97 6.15
N THR A 46 -24.15 7.39 7.31
CA THR A 46 -23.27 7.82 8.40
C THR A 46 -22.46 6.61 8.88
N ALA A 47 -21.15 6.75 8.91
CA ALA A 47 -20.18 5.73 9.27
C ALA A 47 -19.61 5.99 10.67
N LEU A 48 -19.47 4.94 11.49
CA LEU A 48 -18.86 4.99 12.82
C LEU A 48 -17.65 4.06 12.88
N SER A 49 -16.51 4.61 13.27
CA SER A 49 -15.23 3.92 13.41
C SER A 49 -14.75 3.97 14.86
N PRO A 50 -15.19 3.04 15.72
CA PRO A 50 -14.75 2.95 17.10
C PRO A 50 -13.38 2.26 17.23
N ARG A 51 -12.66 2.60 18.29
CA ARG A 51 -11.47 1.90 18.76
C ARG A 51 -11.45 1.84 20.28
N ILE A 52 -11.00 0.72 20.82
CA ILE A 52 -10.72 0.54 22.23
C ILE A 52 -9.42 -0.26 22.38
N SER A 53 -8.59 0.15 23.33
CA SER A 53 -7.40 -0.62 23.69
C SER A 53 -7.11 -0.51 25.17
N PHE A 54 -6.64 -1.60 25.75
CA PHE A 54 -6.18 -1.69 27.12
C PHE A 54 -4.67 -1.93 27.14
N SER A 55 -3.96 -1.20 27.98
CA SER A 55 -2.52 -1.33 28.19
C SER A 55 -2.23 -1.68 29.64
N HIS A 56 -1.43 -2.71 29.86
CA HIS A 56 -0.92 -3.10 31.16
C HIS A 56 0.61 -2.97 31.19
N ALA A 57 1.12 -2.19 32.13
CA ALA A 57 2.55 -2.08 32.42
C ALA A 57 2.91 -3.03 33.57
N PHE A 58 3.61 -4.13 33.23
CA PHE A 58 4.17 -5.05 34.23
C PHE A 58 5.28 -4.36 35.03
N THR A 59 6.07 -3.52 34.36
CA THR A 59 7.04 -2.58 34.91
C THR A 59 7.03 -1.31 34.05
N PRO A 60 7.69 -0.21 34.47
CA PRO A 60 7.84 0.96 33.60
C PRO A 60 8.47 0.65 32.23
N GLN A 61 9.27 -0.42 32.15
CA GLN A 61 10.00 -0.87 30.96
C GLN A 61 9.27 -1.96 30.16
N GLN A 62 8.20 -2.55 30.68
CA GLN A 62 7.59 -3.75 30.10
C GLN A 62 6.07 -3.57 30.03
N LYS A 63 5.53 -3.45 28.81
CA LYS A 63 4.14 -3.09 28.57
C LYS A 63 3.50 -4.03 27.56
N LEU A 64 2.28 -4.44 27.84
CA LEU A 64 1.41 -5.18 26.91
C LEU A 64 0.20 -4.31 26.58
N ARG A 65 -0.19 -4.27 25.31
CA ARG A 65 -1.40 -3.61 24.83
C ARG A 65 -2.25 -4.61 24.07
N ILE A 66 -3.54 -4.62 24.34
CA ILE A 66 -4.55 -5.32 23.54
C ILE A 66 -5.50 -4.31 22.95
N GLY A 67 -5.88 -4.46 21.69
CA GLY A 67 -6.68 -3.47 20.97
C GLY A 67 -7.65 -4.10 19.98
N VAL A 68 -8.80 -3.46 19.83
CA VAL A 68 -9.72 -3.69 18.71
C VAL A 68 -10.18 -2.36 18.14
N SER A 69 -10.20 -2.28 16.81
CA SER A 69 -10.69 -1.10 16.10
C SER A 69 -11.46 -1.49 14.85
N GLN A 70 -12.36 -0.61 14.43
CA GLN A 70 -13.04 -0.68 13.15
C GLN A 70 -12.77 0.60 12.38
N ALA A 71 -12.30 0.46 11.14
CA ALA A 71 -12.18 1.56 10.20
C ALA A 71 -13.06 1.30 8.98
N LEU A 72 -13.55 2.39 8.39
CA LEU A 72 -14.42 2.37 7.22
C LEU A 72 -13.81 3.26 6.14
N ARG A 73 -13.87 2.84 4.88
CA ARG A 73 -13.53 3.67 3.72
C ARG A 73 -14.76 3.81 2.84
N GLY A 74 -15.21 5.05 2.65
CA GLY A 74 -16.25 5.36 1.68
C GLY A 74 -15.73 5.29 0.24
N PRO A 75 -16.62 5.06 -0.75
CA PRO A 75 -16.26 5.10 -2.16
C PRO A 75 -15.72 6.47 -2.60
N PHE A 76 -14.75 6.48 -3.49
CA PHE A 76 -14.25 7.67 -4.17
C PHE A 76 -15.17 8.11 -5.32
N ILE A 77 -15.04 9.37 -5.76
CA ILE A 77 -15.81 9.91 -6.89
C ILE A 77 -15.70 9.00 -8.12
N PHE A 78 -14.51 8.51 -8.44
CA PHE A 78 -14.32 7.66 -9.62
C PHE A 78 -14.95 6.27 -9.46
N GLU A 79 -15.00 5.72 -8.24
CA GLU A 79 -15.69 4.46 -7.96
C GLU A 79 -17.21 4.63 -8.08
N ALA A 80 -17.76 5.78 -7.67
CA ALA A 80 -19.19 6.08 -7.70
C ALA A 80 -19.72 6.60 -9.04
N TYR A 81 -18.95 7.44 -9.74
CA TYR A 81 -19.36 8.19 -10.94
C TYR A 81 -18.47 7.93 -12.16
N GLY A 82 -17.45 7.08 -12.03
CA GLY A 82 -16.59 6.73 -13.16
C GLY A 82 -17.42 6.29 -14.35
N LYS A 83 -17.16 6.85 -15.52
CA LYS A 83 -17.71 6.36 -16.76
C LYS A 83 -16.66 6.60 -17.82
N LYS A 84 -15.91 5.55 -18.13
CA LYS A 84 -14.81 5.63 -19.10
C LYS A 84 -15.31 5.11 -20.44
N VAL A 85 -15.40 6.01 -21.40
CA VAL A 85 -15.89 5.74 -22.76
C VAL A 85 -14.82 6.19 -23.76
N TYR A 86 -14.46 5.30 -24.67
CA TYR A 86 -13.72 5.66 -25.87
C TYR A 86 -14.70 6.04 -26.98
N ARG A 87 -14.43 7.17 -27.63
CA ARG A 87 -15.22 7.69 -28.74
C ARG A 87 -14.32 7.87 -29.94
N GLN A 88 -14.75 7.37 -31.09
CA GLN A 88 -14.06 7.57 -32.35
C GLN A 88 -15.04 7.98 -33.43
N ASP A 89 -14.92 9.21 -33.91
CA ASP A 89 -15.65 9.66 -35.08
C ASP A 89 -15.11 8.97 -36.34
N LEU A 90 -16.01 8.38 -37.11
CA LEU A 90 -15.67 7.70 -38.34
C LEU A 90 -15.71 8.71 -39.49
N THR A 91 -14.58 8.87 -40.18
CA THR A 91 -14.44 9.83 -41.27
C THR A 91 -13.91 9.18 -42.54
N THR A 92 -14.28 9.72 -43.70
CA THR A 92 -13.69 9.40 -45.01
C THR A 92 -13.18 10.69 -45.64
N GLY A 93 -11.87 10.78 -45.91
CA GLY A 93 -11.26 12.01 -46.43
C GLY A 93 -11.35 13.20 -45.46
N GLY A 94 -11.47 12.95 -44.15
CA GLY A 94 -11.65 13.99 -43.13
C GLY A 94 -13.08 14.49 -42.95
N LEU A 95 -14.04 13.97 -43.73
CA LEU A 95 -15.47 14.27 -43.58
C LEU A 95 -16.17 13.15 -42.79
N PRO A 96 -17.17 13.47 -41.93
CA PRO A 96 -17.95 12.45 -41.23
C PRO A 96 -18.57 11.44 -42.21
N LEU A 97 -18.57 10.15 -41.84
CA LEU A 97 -19.25 9.13 -42.63
C LEU A 97 -20.73 9.49 -42.82
N PRO A 98 -21.26 9.43 -44.05
CA PRO A 98 -22.66 9.72 -44.31
C PRO A 98 -23.55 8.60 -43.75
N VAL A 99 -24.57 9.00 -42.99
CA VAL A 99 -25.63 8.13 -42.49
C VAL A 99 -26.92 8.59 -43.17
N PRO A 100 -27.49 7.86 -44.16
CA PRO A 100 -27.13 6.55 -44.74
C PRO A 100 -25.97 6.59 -45.79
N PRO A 101 -25.38 5.45 -46.22
CA PRO A 101 -25.78 4.04 -46.01
C PRO A 101 -25.15 3.36 -44.79
N TYR A 102 -24.24 4.02 -44.09
CA TYR A 102 -23.65 3.46 -42.87
C TYR A 102 -24.61 3.59 -41.68
N PRO A 103 -24.64 2.62 -40.74
CA PRO A 103 -25.56 2.68 -39.60
C PRO A 103 -25.16 3.72 -38.54
N TYR A 104 -23.87 4.08 -38.47
CA TYR A 104 -23.32 5.03 -37.51
C TYR A 104 -22.16 5.85 -38.13
N ASN A 105 -21.93 7.06 -37.62
CA ASN A 105 -20.79 7.91 -37.98
C ASN A 105 -19.77 8.06 -36.84
N SER A 106 -19.98 7.35 -35.71
CA SER A 106 -19.10 7.34 -34.55
C SER A 106 -19.18 5.98 -33.85
N LEU A 107 -18.07 5.54 -33.24
CA LEU A 107 -17.98 4.35 -32.41
C LEU A 107 -17.91 4.76 -30.94
N TYR A 108 -18.59 4.00 -30.09
CA TYR A 108 -18.61 4.15 -28.64
C TYR A 108 -18.22 2.82 -28.00
N GLU A 109 -17.27 2.89 -27.07
CA GLU A 109 -16.86 1.75 -26.25
C GLU A 109 -16.71 2.19 -24.80
N GLN A 110 -17.72 1.91 -24.00
CA GLN A 110 -17.68 1.97 -22.56
C GLN A 110 -16.90 0.78 -21.99
N VAL A 111 -15.81 1.10 -21.29
CA VAL A 111 -14.91 0.12 -20.69
C VAL A 111 -14.98 0.09 -19.16
N LEU A 112 -15.56 1.12 -18.54
CA LEU A 112 -15.71 1.21 -17.09
C LEU A 112 -16.99 1.96 -16.69
N GLN A 113 -17.66 1.46 -15.67
CA GLN A 113 -18.83 2.03 -15.03
C GLN A 113 -18.66 2.08 -13.51
N GLY A 114 -18.88 3.27 -12.95
CA GLY A 114 -18.99 3.55 -11.53
C GLY A 114 -20.34 3.11 -10.99
N ASN A 115 -20.40 2.92 -9.69
CA ASN A 115 -21.58 2.41 -9.01
C ASN A 115 -21.88 3.25 -7.77
N ARG A 116 -23.05 3.87 -7.75
CA ARG A 116 -23.49 4.73 -6.64
C ARG A 116 -23.99 3.95 -5.43
N ASP A 117 -24.25 2.65 -5.60
CA ASP A 117 -24.76 1.75 -4.57
C ASP A 117 -23.63 0.93 -3.91
N LEU A 118 -22.42 1.48 -3.90
CA LEU A 118 -21.27 0.86 -3.22
C LEU A 118 -21.40 0.99 -1.70
N LYS A 119 -21.06 -0.10 -1.01
CA LYS A 119 -20.92 -0.10 0.44
C LYS A 119 -19.55 0.43 0.84
N ASN A 120 -19.45 0.97 2.04
CA ASN A 120 -18.15 1.27 2.63
C ASN A 120 -17.34 -0.01 2.81
N GLU A 121 -16.07 0.04 2.42
CA GLU A 121 -15.11 -0.99 2.81
C GLU A 121 -14.94 -0.93 4.32
N LYS A 122 -14.79 -2.10 4.94
CA LYS A 122 -14.67 -2.21 6.39
C LYS A 122 -13.50 -3.09 6.75
N ILE A 123 -12.66 -2.60 7.65
CA ILE A 123 -11.64 -3.38 8.34
C ILE A 123 -11.94 -3.42 9.84
N ILE A 124 -11.89 -4.61 10.42
CA ILE A 124 -11.89 -4.83 11.87
C ILE A 124 -10.54 -5.42 12.25
N SER A 125 -9.75 -4.65 12.99
CA SER A 125 -8.41 -5.03 13.44
C SER A 125 -8.40 -5.42 14.89
N ARG A 126 -7.76 -6.55 15.20
CA ARG A 126 -7.56 -7.07 16.56
C ARG A 126 -6.07 -7.31 16.75
N GLU A 127 -5.50 -6.74 17.79
CA GLU A 127 -4.05 -6.82 18.02
C GLU A 127 -3.68 -7.03 19.49
N ILE A 128 -2.56 -7.70 19.67
CA ILE A 128 -1.84 -7.77 20.95
C ILE A 128 -0.41 -7.32 20.64
N ALA A 129 0.02 -6.24 21.27
CA ALA A 129 1.34 -5.65 21.12
C ALA A 129 2.09 -5.70 22.45
N TYR A 130 3.38 -5.99 22.39
CA TYR A 130 4.27 -5.98 23.53
C TYR A 130 5.44 -5.04 23.24
N PHE A 131 5.81 -4.26 24.25
CA PHE A 131 6.99 -3.41 24.26
C PHE A 131 7.83 -3.72 25.49
N GLY A 132 9.13 -3.89 25.29
CA GLY A 132 10.07 -4.19 26.36
C GLY A 132 11.39 -3.45 26.19
N GLU A 133 11.84 -2.83 27.27
CA GLU A 133 13.20 -2.31 27.41
C GLU A 133 14.02 -3.22 28.32
N PHE A 134 15.19 -3.63 27.84
CA PHE A 134 16.11 -4.53 28.50
C PHE A 134 17.51 -3.92 28.56
N LEU A 135 18.36 -4.47 29.43
CA LEU A 135 19.77 -4.09 29.52
C LEU A 135 19.97 -2.57 29.74
N ASN A 136 19.23 -1.97 30.67
CA ASN A 136 19.24 -0.52 30.92
C ASN A 136 18.97 0.31 29.65
N SER A 137 17.94 -0.09 28.90
CA SER A 137 17.51 0.53 27.64
C SER A 137 18.53 0.41 26.49
N ALA A 138 19.58 -0.40 26.63
CA ALA A 138 20.45 -0.74 25.52
C ALA A 138 19.74 -1.64 24.50
N LEU A 139 18.74 -2.41 24.93
CA LEU A 139 17.97 -3.30 24.07
C LEU A 139 16.48 -2.95 24.13
N LEU A 140 15.91 -2.56 23.00
CA LEU A 140 14.48 -2.34 22.83
C LEU A 140 13.89 -3.47 21.98
N PHE A 141 12.75 -3.96 22.40
CA PHE A 141 11.96 -4.93 21.65
C PHE A 141 10.53 -4.44 21.54
N ASN A 142 9.98 -4.49 20.33
CA ASN A 142 8.56 -4.36 20.10
C ASN A 142 8.08 -5.52 19.23
N GLY A 143 6.89 -6.01 19.52
CA GLY A 143 6.27 -7.04 18.69
C GLY A 143 4.77 -6.97 18.78
N ARG A 144 4.09 -7.28 17.67
CA ARG A 144 2.64 -7.40 17.63
C ARG A 144 2.22 -8.67 16.95
N ILE A 145 1.13 -9.24 17.44
CA ILE A 145 0.35 -10.24 16.73
C ILE A 145 -1.00 -9.62 16.38
N PHE A 146 -1.50 -9.87 15.18
CA PHE A 146 -2.70 -9.23 14.70
C PHE A 146 -3.57 -10.17 13.87
N TYR A 147 -4.87 -9.85 13.85
CA TYR A 147 -5.89 -10.50 13.05
C TYR A 147 -6.88 -9.46 12.54
N ASP A 148 -6.80 -9.19 11.25
CA ASP A 148 -7.62 -8.22 10.53
C ASP A 148 -8.67 -8.95 9.70
N THR A 149 -9.89 -8.42 9.70
CA THR A 149 -10.98 -8.88 8.82
C THR A 149 -11.39 -7.72 7.93
N ILE A 150 -11.22 -7.87 6.63
CA ILE A 150 -11.62 -6.90 5.61
C ILE A 150 -12.87 -7.42 4.91
N SER A 151 -13.87 -6.55 4.78
CA SER A 151 -15.13 -6.86 4.11
C SER A 151 -15.57 -5.73 3.19
N ASN A 152 -16.35 -6.10 2.18
CA ASN A 152 -16.84 -5.19 1.15
C ASN A 152 -15.71 -4.42 0.44
N TYR A 153 -14.54 -5.01 0.23
CA TYR A 153 -13.45 -4.33 -0.49
C TYR A 153 -13.91 -4.02 -1.92
N ILE A 154 -13.72 -2.77 -2.35
CA ILE A 154 -14.17 -2.24 -3.63
C ILE A 154 -13.17 -2.61 -4.72
N ASP A 155 -13.67 -3.29 -5.74
CA ASP A 155 -12.92 -3.65 -6.94
C ASP A 155 -13.89 -3.73 -8.12
N THR A 156 -13.37 -3.96 -9.31
CA THR A 156 -14.16 -4.08 -10.52
C THR A 156 -14.51 -5.54 -10.84
N LEU A 157 -15.75 -5.77 -11.25
CA LEU A 157 -16.18 -7.01 -11.89
C LEU A 157 -16.45 -6.76 -13.37
N ARG A 158 -16.21 -7.78 -14.19
CA ARG A 158 -16.57 -7.72 -15.62
C ARG A 158 -18.04 -8.08 -15.77
N GLU A 159 -18.84 -7.15 -16.26
CA GLU A 159 -20.29 -7.31 -16.47
C GLU A 159 -20.65 -6.98 -17.93
N PRO A 160 -21.75 -7.52 -18.48
CA PRO A 160 -22.21 -7.16 -19.83
C PRO A 160 -22.43 -5.65 -19.97
N ALA A 161 -21.93 -5.07 -21.04
CA ALA A 161 -22.21 -3.68 -21.38
C ALA A 161 -23.58 -3.57 -22.07
N PRO A 162 -24.34 -2.48 -21.88
CA PRO A 162 -25.56 -2.23 -22.64
C PRO A 162 -25.28 -2.25 -24.15
N PRO A 163 -26.14 -2.89 -24.98
CA PRO A 163 -25.93 -2.96 -26.43
C PRO A 163 -25.88 -1.62 -27.15
N GLU A 164 -26.40 -0.57 -26.51
CA GLU A 164 -26.44 0.81 -27.01
C GLU A 164 -25.17 1.61 -26.69
N ASP A 165 -24.44 1.22 -25.64
CA ASP A 165 -23.24 1.94 -25.17
C ASP A 165 -21.95 1.41 -25.79
N ASN A 166 -22.00 0.19 -26.35
CA ASN A 166 -20.90 -0.46 -27.01
C ASN A 166 -21.35 -0.97 -28.39
N VAL A 167 -20.65 -0.56 -29.44
CA VAL A 167 -20.84 -1.15 -30.76
C VAL A 167 -20.43 -2.62 -30.67
N ASN A 168 -21.35 -3.55 -30.94
CA ASN A 168 -21.01 -4.97 -31.09
C ASN A 168 -19.85 -5.08 -32.08
N ASP A 169 -18.71 -5.60 -31.61
CA ASP A 169 -17.42 -5.62 -32.30
C ASP A 169 -17.55 -5.68 -33.83
N VAL A 170 -17.52 -4.51 -34.48
CA VAL A 170 -17.58 -4.37 -35.95
C VAL A 170 -16.29 -4.91 -36.59
N LEU A 171 -15.25 -5.21 -35.79
CA LEU A 171 -13.96 -5.75 -36.22
C LEU A 171 -13.86 -7.28 -36.13
N GLY A 172 -14.94 -7.99 -35.80
CA GLY A 172 -15.19 -9.32 -36.34
C GLY A 172 -14.95 -10.52 -35.44
N ASP A 173 -14.98 -10.39 -34.10
CA ASP A 173 -15.14 -11.55 -33.22
C ASP A 173 -16.52 -11.57 -32.53
N PRO A 174 -17.53 -12.22 -33.11
CA PRO A 174 -18.84 -12.41 -32.49
C PRO A 174 -18.80 -13.26 -31.20
N SER A 175 -17.64 -13.82 -30.83
CA SER A 175 -17.44 -14.55 -29.57
C SER A 175 -16.83 -13.71 -28.45
N SER A 176 -16.38 -12.48 -28.73
CA SER A 176 -15.84 -11.57 -27.71
C SER A 176 -16.98 -10.93 -26.91
N PRO A 177 -17.09 -11.20 -25.59
CA PRO A 177 -18.22 -10.74 -24.80
C PRO A 177 -18.15 -9.23 -24.61
N ASN A 178 -19.18 -8.54 -25.11
CA ASN A 178 -19.37 -7.10 -24.93
C ASN A 178 -19.52 -6.77 -23.43
N THR A 179 -18.41 -6.40 -22.78
CA THR A 179 -18.33 -6.26 -21.33
C THR A 179 -17.59 -5.00 -20.92
N MET A 180 -17.95 -4.50 -19.74
CA MET A 180 -17.29 -3.38 -19.08
C MET A 180 -16.89 -3.76 -17.66
N LEU A 181 -15.95 -3.01 -17.10
CA LEU A 181 -15.60 -3.11 -15.68
C LEU A 181 -16.58 -2.29 -14.84
N VAL A 182 -17.23 -2.91 -13.86
CA VAL A 182 -18.19 -2.25 -12.97
C VAL A 182 -17.67 -2.30 -11.55
N PHE A 183 -17.59 -1.15 -10.87
CA PHE A 183 -17.21 -1.12 -9.46
C PHE A 183 -18.26 -1.82 -8.58
N ARG A 184 -17.81 -2.78 -7.78
CA ARG A 184 -18.60 -3.58 -6.83
C ARG A 184 -17.82 -3.74 -5.53
N ASN A 185 -18.40 -4.42 -4.54
CA ASN A 185 -17.73 -4.82 -3.30
C ASN A 185 -17.45 -6.35 -3.28
N PRO A 186 -16.68 -6.92 -4.23
CA PRO A 186 -16.62 -8.37 -4.39
C PRO A 186 -15.72 -9.08 -3.36
N ILE A 187 -14.81 -8.36 -2.72
CA ILE A 187 -13.69 -8.99 -2.00
C ILE A 187 -13.90 -8.95 -0.48
N ASN A 188 -13.67 -10.10 0.14
CA ASN A 188 -13.53 -10.25 1.59
C ASN A 188 -12.22 -10.98 1.87
N SER A 189 -11.50 -10.54 2.88
CA SER A 189 -10.23 -11.17 3.26
C SER A 189 -10.02 -11.16 4.76
N THR A 190 -9.18 -12.08 5.22
CA THR A 190 -8.63 -12.07 6.56
C THR A 190 -7.11 -12.04 6.47
N THR A 191 -6.50 -11.17 7.26
CA THR A 191 -5.05 -11.06 7.33
C THR A 191 -4.64 -11.34 8.76
N LYS A 192 -3.69 -12.24 8.97
CA LYS A 192 -3.12 -12.52 10.28
C LYS A 192 -1.62 -12.50 10.21
N GLY A 193 -0.96 -12.08 11.28
CA GLY A 193 0.48 -12.04 11.26
C GLY A 193 1.11 -11.72 12.60
N ILE A 194 2.43 -11.79 12.55
CA ILE A 194 3.34 -11.40 13.63
C ILE A 194 4.34 -10.43 13.03
N GLU A 195 4.56 -9.31 13.69
CA GLU A 195 5.62 -8.37 13.38
C GLU A 195 6.48 -8.16 14.63
N ALA A 196 7.78 -8.03 14.45
CA ALA A 196 8.70 -7.79 15.54
C ALA A 196 9.87 -6.90 15.08
N GLU A 197 10.35 -6.07 16.00
CA GLU A 197 11.53 -5.25 15.83
C GLU A 197 12.37 -5.29 17.12
N LEU A 198 13.68 -5.32 16.91
CA LEU A 198 14.73 -5.36 17.91
C LEU A 198 15.70 -4.22 17.61
N ASP A 199 15.98 -3.36 18.57
CA ASP A 199 17.01 -2.33 18.49
C ASP A 199 18.00 -2.51 19.64
N TYR A 200 19.21 -2.92 19.32
CA TYR A 200 20.23 -3.29 20.29
C TYR A 200 21.50 -2.45 20.13
N HIS A 201 21.77 -1.61 21.12
CA HIS A 201 23.05 -0.96 21.36
C HIS A 201 23.98 -1.93 22.10
N ILE A 202 24.71 -2.76 21.36
CA ILE A 202 25.65 -3.75 21.91
C ILE A 202 26.74 -3.05 22.72
N ASP A 203 27.26 -1.95 22.19
CA ASP A 203 28.20 -1.05 22.84
C ASP A 203 28.03 0.38 22.27
N PRO A 204 28.62 1.45 22.86
CA PRO A 204 28.45 2.82 22.38
C PRO A 204 28.83 3.07 20.91
N SER A 205 29.53 2.12 20.30
CA SER A 205 30.00 2.15 18.93
C SER A 205 29.32 1.12 18.01
N LEU A 206 28.51 0.19 18.52
CA LEU A 206 27.89 -0.88 17.73
C LEU A 206 26.39 -0.98 18.03
N ARG A 207 25.57 -0.77 16.99
CA ARG A 207 24.11 -0.89 17.06
C ARG A 207 23.62 -1.89 16.01
N LEU A 208 22.76 -2.79 16.42
CA LEU A 208 22.04 -3.73 15.56
C LEU A 208 20.55 -3.39 15.61
N ILE A 209 19.94 -3.21 14.45
CA ILE A 209 18.48 -3.15 14.31
C ILE A 209 18.06 -4.37 13.48
N ALA A 210 17.09 -5.13 13.95
CA ALA A 210 16.50 -6.23 13.22
C ALA A 210 14.99 -6.10 13.25
N SER A 211 14.32 -6.33 12.13
CA SER A 211 12.86 -6.37 12.07
C SER A 211 12.38 -7.47 11.14
N GLY A 212 11.15 -7.91 11.35
CA GLY A 212 10.54 -8.92 10.50
C GLY A 212 9.04 -9.00 10.65
N ALA A 213 8.41 -9.51 9.59
CA ALA A 213 7.00 -9.77 9.53
C ALA A 213 6.74 -11.16 8.93
N VAL A 214 5.79 -11.88 9.54
CA VAL A 214 5.20 -13.10 8.98
C VAL A 214 3.70 -12.87 8.84
N ILE A 215 3.20 -12.87 7.62
CA ILE A 215 1.82 -12.45 7.29
C ILE A 215 1.17 -13.50 6.41
N SER A 216 -0.09 -13.85 6.72
CA SER A 216 -0.91 -14.74 5.93
C SER A 216 -2.22 -14.04 5.58
N ILE A 217 -2.54 -13.97 4.29
CA ILE A 217 -3.78 -13.38 3.78
C ILE A 217 -4.63 -14.48 3.16
N ASP A 218 -5.81 -14.72 3.72
CA ASP A 218 -6.85 -15.54 3.13
C ASP A 218 -7.88 -14.62 2.46
N SER A 219 -8.22 -14.87 1.21
CA SER A 219 -9.12 -14.00 0.44
C SER A 219 -9.83 -14.79 -0.66
N ASN A 220 -11.03 -14.35 -1.03
CA ASN A 220 -11.73 -14.83 -2.23
C ASN A 220 -11.15 -14.25 -3.53
N SER A 221 -10.11 -13.42 -3.47
CA SER A 221 -9.33 -12.92 -4.61
C SER A 221 -7.88 -13.39 -4.52
N ASP A 222 -7.40 -14.05 -5.58
CA ASP A 222 -6.02 -14.49 -5.73
C ASP A 222 -5.00 -13.33 -5.77
N ALA A 223 -5.40 -12.17 -6.28
CA ALA A 223 -4.55 -10.99 -6.26
C ALA A 223 -4.38 -10.49 -4.81
N THR A 224 -5.49 -10.43 -4.07
CA THR A 224 -5.50 -10.00 -2.66
C THR A 224 -4.81 -11.00 -1.74
N SER A 225 -5.00 -12.31 -1.91
CA SER A 225 -4.36 -13.33 -1.05
C SER A 225 -2.83 -13.35 -1.17
N ARG A 226 -2.30 -12.76 -2.25
CA ARG A 226 -0.86 -12.64 -2.52
C ARG A 226 -0.36 -11.20 -2.52
N SER A 227 -1.14 -10.25 -2.01
CA SER A 227 -0.83 -8.82 -2.12
C SER A 227 0.28 -8.34 -1.18
N ALA A 228 0.79 -9.21 -0.32
CA ALA A 228 1.91 -8.95 0.55
C ALA A 228 2.82 -10.20 0.63
N PRO A 229 4.13 -10.02 0.88
CA PRO A 229 5.03 -11.14 1.12
C PRO A 229 4.63 -11.89 2.39
N HIS A 230 4.70 -13.23 2.35
CA HIS A 230 4.40 -14.02 3.55
C HIS A 230 5.51 -13.86 4.61
N HIS A 231 6.76 -13.70 4.18
CA HIS A 231 7.90 -13.38 5.03
C HIS A 231 8.65 -12.14 4.52
N SER A 232 8.98 -11.23 5.43
CA SER A 232 9.91 -10.14 5.16
C SER A 232 10.79 -9.87 6.37
N TYR A 233 12.08 -9.60 6.15
CA TYR A 233 13.05 -9.37 7.21
C TYR A 233 14.03 -8.26 6.83
N SER A 234 14.49 -7.50 7.81
CA SER A 234 15.60 -6.57 7.64
C SER A 234 16.56 -6.61 8.82
N PHE A 235 17.82 -6.38 8.52
CA PHE A 235 18.91 -6.31 9.50
C PHE A 235 19.81 -5.13 9.14
N LEU A 236 20.04 -4.23 10.09
CA LEU A 236 20.95 -3.11 9.94
C LEU A 236 21.99 -3.15 11.06
N LEU A 237 23.25 -3.30 10.66
CA LEU A 237 24.39 -3.22 11.56
C LEU A 237 25.11 -1.90 11.35
N ASN A 238 25.21 -1.09 12.40
CA ASN A 238 25.94 0.17 12.39
C ASN A 238 27.14 0.09 13.33
N LYS A 239 28.34 0.38 12.80
CA LYS A 239 29.58 0.46 13.58
C LYS A 239 30.19 1.85 13.44
N GLN A 240 30.33 2.55 14.56
CA GLN A 240 31.22 3.69 14.70
C GLN A 240 32.62 3.18 15.02
N PHE A 241 33.63 3.61 14.28
CA PHE A 241 35.01 3.29 14.59
C PHE A 241 35.64 4.44 15.38
N ARG A 242 36.70 4.13 16.16
CA ARG A 242 37.49 5.16 16.84
C ARG A 242 37.96 6.20 15.80
N GLY A 243 37.66 7.48 16.02
CA GLY A 243 37.92 8.56 15.08
C GLY A 243 36.68 8.98 14.29
N THR A 244 36.85 9.25 13.00
CA THR A 244 35.84 9.89 12.14
C THR A 244 35.06 8.94 11.23
N TYR A 245 35.26 7.62 11.35
CA TYR A 245 34.67 6.64 10.43
C TYR A 245 33.42 5.97 11.00
N SER A 246 32.42 5.79 10.16
CA SER A 246 31.19 5.05 10.44
C SER A 246 30.87 4.11 9.28
N THR A 247 30.46 2.88 9.58
CA THR A 247 30.02 1.90 8.59
C THR A 247 28.63 1.40 8.92
N SER A 248 27.83 1.16 7.89
CA SER A 248 26.54 0.49 8.00
C SER A 248 26.41 -0.64 6.97
N LEU A 249 25.88 -1.78 7.41
CA LEU A 249 25.53 -2.92 6.57
C LEU A 249 24.04 -3.20 6.73
N GLY A 250 23.28 -3.09 5.65
CA GLY A 250 21.86 -3.40 5.60
C GLY A 250 21.60 -4.67 4.80
N TYR A 251 20.85 -5.61 5.34
CA TYR A 251 20.37 -6.79 4.62
C TYR A 251 18.85 -6.81 4.68
N TYR A 252 18.20 -7.06 3.55
CA TYR A 252 16.75 -7.12 3.41
C TYR A 252 16.36 -8.38 2.65
N PHE A 253 15.32 -9.05 3.11
CA PHE A 253 14.69 -10.17 2.40
C PHE A 253 13.20 -9.90 2.26
N VAL A 254 12.69 -10.09 1.06
CA VAL A 254 11.26 -9.98 0.75
C VAL A 254 10.88 -11.20 -0.08
N GLU A 255 9.94 -11.98 0.41
CA GLU A 255 9.38 -13.10 -0.35
C GLU A 255 8.57 -12.60 -1.56
N ASN A 256 8.34 -13.47 -2.54
CA ASN A 256 7.48 -13.15 -3.66
C ASN A 256 6.07 -12.74 -3.21
N PHE A 257 5.52 -11.74 -3.88
CA PHE A 257 4.15 -11.26 -3.70
C PHE A 257 3.61 -10.81 -5.05
N LYS A 258 2.36 -10.34 -5.10
CA LYS A 258 1.69 -9.93 -6.33
C LYS A 258 1.05 -8.56 -6.14
N TRP A 259 1.43 -7.60 -6.99
CA TRP A 259 0.73 -6.33 -7.07
C TRP A 259 -0.69 -6.52 -7.62
N MET A 260 -1.62 -5.65 -7.24
CA MET A 260 -3.02 -5.74 -7.67
C MET A 260 -3.18 -5.55 -9.19
N ASP A 261 -2.29 -4.79 -9.81
CA ASP A 261 -2.29 -4.41 -11.23
C ASP A 261 -1.19 -5.09 -12.05
N ALA A 262 -0.34 -5.91 -11.42
CA ALA A 262 0.80 -6.54 -12.07
C ALA A 262 0.86 -8.05 -11.81
N ARG A 263 1.78 -8.72 -12.51
CA ARG A 263 2.12 -10.12 -12.19
C ARG A 263 3.02 -10.17 -10.95
N GLY A 264 3.08 -11.36 -10.35
CA GLY A 264 3.90 -11.61 -9.17
C GLY A 264 5.37 -11.23 -9.34
N THR A 265 6.01 -10.92 -8.23
CA THR A 265 7.46 -10.76 -8.10
C THR A 265 8.12 -12.13 -7.87
N LYS A 266 9.46 -12.17 -7.90
CA LYS A 266 10.23 -13.25 -7.27
C LYS A 266 10.59 -12.83 -5.86
N ASP A 267 11.03 -13.76 -5.03
CA ASP A 267 11.72 -13.40 -3.80
C ASP A 267 13.02 -12.65 -4.14
N TYR A 268 13.42 -11.73 -3.27
CA TYR A 268 14.63 -10.97 -3.49
C TYR A 268 15.33 -10.62 -2.17
N LYS A 269 16.64 -10.39 -2.31
CA LYS A 269 17.54 -10.06 -1.22
C LYS A 269 18.35 -8.84 -1.62
N ILE A 270 18.47 -7.90 -0.70
CA ILE A 270 19.24 -6.67 -0.92
C ILE A 270 20.32 -6.62 0.15
N LEU A 271 21.57 -6.41 -0.28
CA LEU A 271 22.67 -6.10 0.62
C LEU A 271 23.20 -4.71 0.29
N ASP A 272 23.09 -3.81 1.25
CA ASP A 272 23.56 -2.44 1.16
C ASP A 272 24.74 -2.24 2.10
N PHE A 273 25.77 -1.56 1.61
CA PHE A 273 26.95 -1.21 2.38
C PHE A 273 27.21 0.30 2.26
N ARG A 274 27.54 0.93 3.39
CA ARG A 274 28.01 2.31 3.39
C ARG A 274 29.17 2.46 4.36
N ILE A 275 30.20 3.16 3.91
CA ILE A 275 31.29 3.66 4.76
C ILE A 275 31.37 5.16 4.61
N SER A 276 31.55 5.86 5.72
CA SER A 276 31.58 7.32 5.77
C SER A 276 32.70 7.79 6.66
N ARG A 277 33.40 8.82 6.21
CA ARG A 277 34.42 9.54 6.97
C ARG A 277 33.95 10.98 7.19
N SER A 278 33.72 11.34 8.44
CA SER A 278 33.51 12.73 8.83
C SER A 278 34.83 13.50 8.85
N PHE A 279 34.75 14.80 8.68
CA PHE A 279 35.88 15.71 8.87
C PHE A 279 35.34 17.00 9.48
N ARG A 280 36.19 17.63 10.29
CA ARG A 280 35.93 18.92 10.90
C ARG A 280 37.05 19.87 10.50
N SER A 281 36.67 21.05 10.01
CA SER A 281 37.56 22.15 9.66
C SER A 281 37.08 23.41 10.38
N SER A 282 37.90 24.46 10.43
CA SER A 282 37.55 25.73 11.09
C SER A 282 36.40 26.49 10.42
N TRP A 283 36.09 26.17 9.16
CA TRP A 283 35.10 26.84 8.32
C TRP A 283 34.01 25.90 7.77
N SER A 284 34.06 24.61 8.12
CA SER A 284 33.02 23.65 7.74
C SER A 284 33.15 22.34 8.50
N ASN A 285 32.02 21.64 8.64
CA ASN A 285 31.99 20.24 9.04
C ASN A 285 31.34 19.43 7.93
N GLY A 286 31.86 18.25 7.63
CA GLY A 286 31.32 17.46 6.54
C GLY A 286 31.61 15.98 6.65
N SER A 287 31.15 15.25 5.63
CA SER A 287 31.39 13.82 5.48
C SER A 287 31.50 13.44 4.01
N ILE A 288 32.44 12.54 3.71
CA ILE A 288 32.51 11.82 2.45
C ILE A 288 32.06 10.38 2.72
N SER A 289 31.15 9.87 1.91
CA SER A 289 30.65 8.50 2.03
C SER A 289 30.75 7.76 0.70
N LEU A 290 31.14 6.49 0.75
CA LEU A 290 30.90 5.55 -0.33
C LEU A 290 29.64 4.75 0.03
N VAL A 291 28.66 4.72 -0.87
CA VAL A 291 27.42 3.97 -0.73
C VAL A 291 27.33 2.97 -1.86
N LEU A 292 27.14 1.71 -1.50
CA LEU A 292 26.91 0.60 -2.41
C LEU A 292 25.56 -0.01 -2.06
N LYS A 293 24.64 -0.04 -3.03
CA LYS A 293 23.31 -0.61 -2.89
C LYS A 293 23.15 -1.84 -3.76
N ASN A 294 22.34 -2.78 -3.30
CA ASN A 294 22.02 -4.00 -4.01
C ASN A 294 23.26 -4.77 -4.49
N LEU A 295 24.13 -5.15 -3.55
CA LEU A 295 25.38 -5.87 -3.81
C LEU A 295 25.20 -7.37 -4.08
N LEU A 296 23.97 -7.89 -4.03
CA LEU A 296 23.66 -9.29 -4.31
C LEU A 296 23.27 -9.45 -5.78
N ASP A 297 22.08 -9.98 -6.06
CA ASP A 297 21.58 -10.22 -7.40
C ASP A 297 20.67 -9.07 -7.87
N ASP A 298 20.58 -8.91 -9.19
CA ASP A 298 19.55 -8.06 -9.79
C ASP A 298 18.16 -8.60 -9.43
N TYR A 299 17.26 -7.71 -9.02
CA TYR A 299 15.90 -8.08 -8.65
C TYR A 299 14.86 -7.21 -9.35
N SER A 300 13.61 -7.65 -9.29
CA SER A 300 12.47 -6.90 -9.79
C SER A 300 11.39 -6.94 -8.73
N ASP A 301 11.12 -5.78 -8.15
CA ASP A 301 10.05 -5.55 -7.19
C ASP A 301 8.70 -5.28 -7.86
N TYR A 302 8.66 -5.17 -9.20
CA TYR A 302 7.45 -4.97 -9.99
C TYR A 302 7.48 -5.77 -11.30
N ASN A 303 6.54 -6.71 -11.44
CA ASN A 303 6.29 -7.50 -12.65
C ASN A 303 7.51 -8.29 -13.17
N ALA A 304 7.88 -9.38 -12.48
CA ALA A 304 9.06 -10.18 -12.82
C ALA A 304 8.91 -11.11 -14.05
N GLN A 305 7.74 -11.14 -14.71
CA GLN A 305 7.45 -12.03 -15.85
C GLN A 305 6.66 -11.32 -16.97
N PRO A 306 7.33 -10.64 -17.92
CA PRO A 306 6.66 -9.82 -18.93
C PRO A 306 6.07 -10.58 -20.11
N ARG A 307 6.29 -11.90 -20.24
CA ARG A 307 6.01 -12.65 -21.50
C ARG A 307 4.60 -12.43 -22.09
N ASN A 308 3.59 -12.19 -21.25
CA ASN A 308 2.22 -11.85 -21.65
C ASN A 308 1.66 -10.66 -20.84
N SER A 309 2.47 -9.64 -20.56
CA SER A 309 2.05 -8.42 -19.84
C SER A 309 2.60 -7.19 -20.56
N THR A 310 1.76 -6.18 -20.78
CA THR A 310 2.19 -4.87 -21.31
C THR A 310 2.84 -4.00 -20.23
N ALA A 311 2.77 -4.40 -18.96
CA ALA A 311 3.43 -3.68 -17.88
C ALA A 311 4.96 -3.77 -18.01
N PRO A 312 5.70 -2.67 -17.77
CA PRO A 312 7.14 -2.69 -17.82
C PRO A 312 7.71 -3.62 -16.74
N GLN A 313 8.85 -4.24 -17.05
CA GLN A 313 9.67 -4.92 -16.04
C GLN A 313 10.72 -3.93 -15.55
N VAL A 314 10.69 -3.61 -14.26
CA VAL A 314 11.71 -2.76 -13.63
C VAL A 314 12.75 -3.68 -12.99
N ILE A 315 14.00 -3.57 -13.44
CA ILE A 315 15.13 -4.32 -12.89
C ILE A 315 15.98 -3.36 -12.08
N GLN A 316 16.20 -3.72 -10.81
CA GLN A 316 17.07 -3.03 -9.88
C GLN A 316 18.42 -3.75 -9.86
N SER A 317 19.46 -3.07 -10.33
CA SER A 317 20.84 -3.59 -10.34
C SER A 317 21.70 -2.91 -9.28
N THR A 318 22.94 -3.37 -9.10
CA THR A 318 23.89 -2.75 -8.17
C THR A 318 24.13 -1.27 -8.49
N LEU A 319 24.05 -0.42 -7.47
CA LEU A 319 24.29 1.02 -7.57
C LEU A 319 25.37 1.46 -6.59
N GLY A 320 26.45 2.04 -7.10
CA GLY A 320 27.51 2.65 -6.29
C GLY A 320 27.59 4.15 -6.52
N TYR A 321 27.67 4.93 -5.45
CA TYR A 321 27.89 6.38 -5.54
C TYR A 321 28.66 6.93 -4.34
N ILE A 322 29.23 8.13 -4.54
CA ILE A 322 29.88 8.90 -3.49
C ILE A 322 28.93 10.01 -3.04
N ASP A 323 28.67 10.10 -1.74
CA ASP A 323 27.87 11.15 -1.12
C ASP A 323 28.80 12.13 -0.38
N PHE A 324 28.74 13.40 -0.74
CA PHE A 324 29.48 14.48 -0.09
C PHE A 324 28.49 15.43 0.59
N ARG A 325 28.60 15.56 1.91
CA ARG A 325 27.79 16.50 2.69
C ARG A 325 28.70 17.49 3.40
N MET A 326 28.33 18.76 3.33
CA MET A 326 29.06 19.85 3.98
C MET A 326 28.07 20.82 4.60
N ASN A 327 28.32 21.14 5.87
CA ASN A 327 27.61 22.15 6.63
C ASN A 327 28.59 23.29 6.90
N PHE A 328 28.17 24.50 6.61
CA PHE A 328 28.94 25.74 6.81
C PHE A 328 28.55 26.40 8.13
#